data_AF-A0A0K2JFK1-F1
#
_entry.id   AF-A0A0K2JFK1-F1
#
_cell.length_a   1.000
_cell.length_b   1.000
_cell.length_c   1.000
_cell.angle_alpha   90.00
_cell.angle_beta   90.00
_cell.angle_gamma   90.00
#
_symmetry.space_group_name_H-M   'P 1'
#
loop_
_entity.id
_entity.type
_entity.pdbx_description
1 polymer ?
#
loop_
_entity_poly.entity_id
_entity_poly.type
_entity_poly.pdbx_seq_one_letter_code
_entity_poly.pdbx_strand_id
1 'polypeptide(L)'
;MYSYLSFIDKVKLEQLLLSKIFLKKNGKHNISTIAKYLNRHRSTIYGKLRSLKILINIVLISQIICIIRKEKRKKRNIFFTEEQLNFIKIRFNKYRDTPEQLIYRYFLKFSVKFPACVKTFYKWVRLGKFVLKKENLRYRGKKFKTKGKKDNRGKLTDFKSIWNIENKVSNVGWFEMDTVIGKYRQSSNLVLV
;
A
#
# COMPACT_ATOMS: atom_id res chain seq x y z
N MET A 1 33.29 -33.45 30.54
CA MET A 1 33.42 -32.12 29.91
C MET A 1 32.40 -32.02 28.78
N TYR A 2 31.33 -31.24 28.95
CA TYR A 2 30.30 -31.09 27.90
C TYR A 2 30.85 -30.17 26.80
N SER A 3 31.33 -30.77 25.71
CA SER A 3 31.75 -30.01 24.53
C SER A 3 30.53 -29.41 23.83
N TYR A 4 30.53 -28.09 23.65
CA TYR A 4 29.51 -27.39 22.89
C TYR A 4 29.51 -27.88 21.44
N LEU A 5 28.32 -28.07 20.86
CA LEU A 5 28.20 -28.38 19.43
C LEU A 5 28.78 -27.23 18.60
N SER A 6 29.62 -27.55 17.62
CA SER A 6 30.15 -26.56 16.67
C SER A 6 29.02 -25.94 15.83
N PHE A 7 29.26 -24.78 15.20
CA PHE A 7 28.27 -24.14 14.33
C PHE A 7 27.83 -25.05 13.18
N ILE A 8 28.79 -25.76 12.56
CA ILE A 8 28.53 -26.72 11.47
C ILE A 8 27.63 -27.87 11.97
N ASP A 9 27.92 -28.42 13.15
CA ASP A 9 27.11 -29.48 13.73
C ASP A 9 25.68 -29.02 14.05
N LYS A 10 25.49 -27.74 14.40
CA LYS A 10 24.15 -27.15 14.62
C LYS A 10 23.34 -27.06 13.34
N VAL A 11 23.94 -26.57 12.25
CA VAL A 11 23.28 -26.47 10.94
C VAL A 11 22.90 -27.85 10.42
N LYS A 12 23.81 -28.82 10.54
CA LYS A 12 23.53 -30.24 10.20
C LYS A 12 22.38 -30.78 11.05
N LEU A 13 22.36 -30.54 12.36
CA LEU A 13 21.27 -30.98 13.23
C LEU A 13 19.91 -30.39 12.81
N GLU A 14 19.83 -29.11 12.43
CA GLU A 14 18.60 -28.47 11.95
C GLU A 14 18.11 -29.07 10.63
N GLN A 15 19.01 -29.30 9.67
CA GLN A 15 18.69 -29.96 8.41
C GLN A 15 18.19 -31.39 8.63
N LEU A 16 18.79 -32.14 9.57
CA LEU A 16 18.40 -33.51 9.91
C LEU A 16 17.04 -33.58 10.63
N LEU A 17 16.66 -32.55 11.38
CA LEU A 17 15.33 -32.44 11.97
C LEU A 17 14.26 -32.16 10.90
N LEU A 18 14.60 -31.39 9.86
CA LEU A 18 13.69 -31.09 8.75
C LEU A 18 13.51 -32.27 7.78
N SER A 19 14.55 -33.06 7.50
CA SER A 19 14.53 -34.09 6.46
C SER A 19 13.67 -35.32 6.79
N LYS A 20 13.15 -35.46 8.02
CA LYS A 20 12.32 -36.59 8.48
C LYS A 20 12.95 -38.00 8.36
N ILE A 21 14.18 -38.12 7.85
CA ILE A 21 14.89 -39.39 7.60
C ILE A 21 15.06 -40.23 8.89
N PHE A 22 15.29 -39.56 10.02
CA PHE A 22 15.55 -40.21 11.31
C PHE A 22 14.32 -40.31 12.20
N LEU A 23 13.11 -40.44 11.65
CA LEU A 23 11.88 -40.64 12.42
C LEU A 23 11.70 -42.10 12.82
N LYS A 24 11.24 -42.33 14.06
CA LYS A 24 10.73 -43.63 14.50
C LYS A 24 9.32 -43.86 13.93
N LYS A 25 8.85 -45.11 13.96
CA LYS A 25 7.45 -45.47 13.60
C LYS A 25 6.40 -44.60 14.33
N ASN A 26 6.71 -44.15 15.55
CA ASN A 26 5.84 -43.32 16.38
C ASN A 26 5.92 -41.80 16.03
N GLY A 27 6.55 -41.42 14.91
CA GLY A 27 6.68 -40.03 14.47
C GLY A 27 7.65 -39.15 15.27
N LYS A 28 8.39 -39.71 16.24
CA LYS A 28 9.42 -38.99 17.02
C LYS A 28 10.80 -39.18 16.42
N HIS A 29 11.65 -38.15 16.44
CA HIS A 29 13.04 -38.27 16.00
C HIS A 29 13.84 -39.25 16.85
N ASN A 30 14.58 -40.14 16.20
CA ASN A 30 15.49 -41.07 16.83
C ASN A 30 16.80 -40.37 17.20
N ILE A 31 16.85 -39.84 18.42
CA ILE A 31 18.00 -39.06 18.92
C ILE A 31 19.29 -39.90 18.92
N SER A 32 19.19 -41.22 19.12
CA SER A 32 20.37 -42.08 19.16
C SER A 32 21.03 -42.23 17.78
N THR A 33 20.25 -42.34 16.70
CA THR A 33 20.80 -42.43 15.34
C THR A 33 21.37 -41.10 14.88
N ILE A 34 20.73 -39.98 15.25
CA ILE A 34 21.24 -38.63 14.97
C ILE A 34 22.56 -38.38 15.71
N ALA A 35 22.65 -38.80 16.98
CA ALA A 35 23.86 -38.70 17.79
C ALA A 35 25.03 -39.50 17.17
N LYS A 36 24.76 -40.72 16.69
CA LYS A 36 25.74 -41.53 15.95
C LYS A 36 26.19 -40.85 14.65
N TYR A 37 25.25 -40.33 13.86
CA TYR A 37 25.55 -39.66 12.59
C TYR A 37 26.42 -38.41 12.77
N LEU A 38 26.14 -37.61 13.80
CA LEU A 38 26.94 -36.41 14.13
C LEU A 38 28.20 -36.72 14.92
N ASN A 39 28.45 -37.99 15.27
CA ASN A 39 29.52 -38.45 16.15
C ASN A 39 29.56 -37.65 17.48
N ARG A 40 28.40 -37.46 18.11
CA ARG A 40 28.24 -36.72 19.37
C ARG A 40 27.48 -37.54 20.40
N HIS A 41 27.68 -37.21 21.67
CA HIS A 41 26.94 -37.85 22.76
C HIS A 41 25.46 -37.45 22.74
N ARG A 42 24.59 -38.39 23.10
CA ARG A 42 23.13 -38.23 23.07
C ARG A 42 22.64 -37.08 23.95
N SER A 43 23.26 -36.88 25.12
CA SER A 43 22.89 -35.81 26.05
C SER A 43 23.17 -34.41 25.47
N THR A 44 24.21 -34.25 24.66
CA THR A 44 24.54 -32.97 24.01
C THR A 44 23.48 -32.58 22.97
N ILE A 45 23.01 -33.54 22.20
CA ILE A 45 21.90 -33.36 21.25
C ILE A 45 20.59 -33.06 22.00
N TYR A 46 20.33 -33.79 23.10
CA TYR A 46 19.15 -33.57 23.93
C TYR A 46 19.11 -32.17 24.56
N GLY A 47 20.24 -31.72 25.10
CA GLY A 47 20.39 -30.37 25.65
C GLY A 47 20.09 -29.31 24.60
N LYS A 48 20.64 -29.45 23.39
CA LYS A 48 20.41 -28.48 22.32
C LYS A 48 18.97 -28.46 21.83
N LEU A 49 18.32 -29.62 21.68
CA LEU A 49 16.90 -29.72 21.33
C LEU A 49 16.00 -29.07 22.39
N ARG A 50 16.33 -29.25 23.68
CA ARG A 50 15.62 -28.60 24.77
C ARG A 50 15.74 -27.08 24.68
N SER A 51 16.94 -26.55 24.43
CA SER A 51 17.16 -25.12 24.22
C SER A 51 16.42 -24.57 22.99
N LEU A 52 16.39 -25.31 21.88
CA LEU A 52 15.66 -24.91 20.67
C LEU A 52 14.14 -24.89 20.88
N LYS A 53 13.59 -25.88 21.59
CA LYS A 53 12.16 -25.93 21.94
C LYS A 53 11.75 -24.75 22.83
N ILE A 54 12.61 -24.37 23.78
CA ILE A 54 12.42 -23.18 24.62
C ILE A 54 12.45 -21.91 23.76
N LEU A 55 13.40 -21.79 22.84
CA LEU A 55 13.53 -20.64 21.94
C LEU A 55 12.29 -20.48 21.04
N ILE A 56 11.82 -21.57 20.42
CA ILE A 56 10.62 -21.58 19.56
C ILE A 56 9.39 -21.16 20.37
N ASN A 57 9.22 -21.68 21.59
CA ASN A 57 8.12 -21.30 22.48
C ASN A 57 8.17 -19.81 22.84
N ILE A 58 9.35 -19.26 23.15
CA ILE A 58 9.52 -17.82 23.45
C ILE A 58 9.16 -16.97 22.22
N VAL A 59 9.57 -17.36 21.02
CA VAL A 59 9.25 -16.65 19.77
C VAL A 59 7.75 -16.69 19.50
N LEU A 60 7.10 -17.84 19.64
CA LEU A 60 5.64 -17.98 19.47
C LEU A 60 4.87 -17.14 20.50
N ILE A 61 5.26 -17.18 21.78
CA ILE A 61 4.67 -16.35 22.84
C ILE A 61 4.85 -14.86 22.53
N SER A 62 6.02 -14.44 22.08
CA SER A 62 6.31 -13.06 21.69
C SER A 62 5.44 -12.61 20.50
N GLN A 63 5.28 -13.45 19.48
CA GLN A 63 4.39 -13.19 18.34
C GLN A 63 2.92 -13.06 18.79
N ILE A 64 2.44 -13.96 19.64
CA ILE A 64 1.07 -13.94 20.20
C ILE A 64 0.85 -12.65 21.01
N ILE A 65 1.77 -12.27 21.89
CA ILE A 65 1.71 -11.01 22.64
C ILE A 65 1.68 -9.81 21.71
N CYS A 66 2.46 -9.84 20.62
CA CYS A 66 2.50 -8.76 19.63
C CYS A 66 1.15 -8.63 18.88
N ILE A 67 0.50 -9.75 18.55
CA ILE A 67 -0.84 -9.78 17.96
C ILE A 67 -1.89 -9.22 18.95
N ILE A 68 -1.89 -9.69 20.20
CA ILE A 68 -2.81 -9.21 21.25
C ILE A 68 -2.63 -7.71 21.51
N ARG A 69 -1.38 -7.21 21.51
CA ARG A 69 -1.09 -5.77 21.63
C ARG A 69 -1.61 -4.98 20.43
N LYS A 70 -1.53 -5.52 19.21
CA LYS A 70 -2.11 -4.89 18.01
C LYS A 70 -3.64 -4.85 18.08
N GLU A 71 -4.28 -5.92 18.55
CA GLU A 71 -5.72 -6.01 18.78
C GLU A 71 -6.19 -4.95 19.81
N LYS A 72 -5.57 -4.89 20.99
CA LYS A 72 -5.90 -3.91 22.05
C LYS A 72 -5.68 -2.45 21.62
N ARG A 73 -4.76 -2.19 20.67
CA ARG A 73 -4.49 -0.85 20.13
C ARG A 73 -5.48 -0.40 19.04
N LYS A 74 -6.33 -1.30 18.52
CA LYS A 74 -7.40 -0.91 17.58
C LYS A 74 -8.50 -0.14 18.34
N LYS A 75 -8.40 1.19 18.37
CA LYS A 75 -9.50 2.07 18.82
C LYS A 75 -10.82 1.66 18.15
N ARG A 76 -11.88 1.53 18.97
CA ARG A 76 -13.30 1.24 18.64
C ARG A 76 -13.55 1.01 17.15
N ASN A 77 -13.68 -0.26 16.75
CA ASN A 77 -14.19 -0.58 15.43
C ASN A 77 -15.56 0.08 15.28
N ILE A 78 -15.70 0.90 14.26
CA ILE A 78 -16.98 1.47 13.89
C ILE A 78 -17.74 0.35 13.17
N PHE A 79 -18.79 -0.14 13.81
CA PHE A 79 -19.70 -1.13 13.24
C PHE A 79 -20.85 -0.39 12.56
N PHE A 80 -21.14 -0.78 11.32
CA PHE A 80 -22.31 -0.35 10.59
C PHE A 80 -23.26 -1.54 10.48
N THR A 81 -24.56 -1.29 10.52
CA THR A 81 -25.55 -2.31 10.16
C THR A 81 -25.44 -2.62 8.66
N GLU A 82 -25.98 -3.76 8.23
CA GLU A 82 -25.95 -4.16 6.83
C GLU A 82 -26.68 -3.15 5.92
N GLU A 83 -27.81 -2.62 6.40
CA GLU A 83 -28.56 -1.57 5.72
C GLU A 83 -27.74 -0.28 5.53
N GLN A 84 -27.01 0.13 6.57
CA GLN A 84 -26.13 1.30 6.53
C GLN A 84 -25.01 1.09 5.51
N LEU A 85 -24.39 -0.10 5.50
CA LEU A 85 -23.34 -0.44 4.54
C LEU A 85 -23.87 -0.46 3.10
N ASN A 86 -25.04 -1.04 2.87
CA ASN A 86 -25.65 -1.08 1.54
C ASN A 86 -26.02 0.32 1.06
N PHE A 87 -26.55 1.18 1.93
CA PHE A 87 -26.78 2.58 1.61
C PHE A 87 -25.48 3.30 1.23
N ILE A 88 -24.42 3.17 2.02
CA ILE A 88 -23.12 3.80 1.75
C ILE A 88 -22.56 3.32 0.40
N LYS A 89 -22.60 2.00 0.13
CA LYS A 89 -22.13 1.41 -1.13
C LYS A 89 -22.91 1.97 -2.31
N ILE A 90 -24.24 1.99 -2.24
CA ILE A 90 -25.09 2.49 -3.34
C ILE A 90 -24.81 3.97 -3.61
N ARG A 91 -24.80 4.81 -2.57
CA ARG A 91 -24.56 6.26 -2.71
C ARG A 91 -23.17 6.57 -3.24
N PHE A 92 -22.15 5.93 -2.68
CA PHE A 92 -20.78 6.19 -3.07
C PHE A 92 -20.40 5.58 -4.43
N ASN A 93 -20.81 4.33 -4.70
CA ASN A 93 -20.40 3.62 -5.91
C ASN A 93 -21.29 3.93 -7.12
N LYS A 94 -22.62 4.00 -6.95
CA LYS A 94 -23.59 4.23 -8.04
C LYS A 94 -23.84 5.72 -8.26
N TYR A 95 -24.24 6.44 -7.21
CA TYR A 95 -24.59 7.86 -7.31
C TYR A 95 -23.39 8.81 -7.28
N ARG A 96 -22.19 8.32 -6.92
CA ARG A 96 -20.94 9.09 -6.85
C ARG A 96 -21.01 10.33 -5.94
N ASP A 97 -21.79 10.24 -4.87
CA ASP A 97 -21.84 11.29 -3.84
C ASP A 97 -20.43 11.54 -3.28
N THR A 98 -20.10 12.82 -3.06
CA THR A 98 -18.85 13.16 -2.36
C THR A 98 -18.93 12.70 -0.89
N PRO A 99 -17.80 12.46 -0.21
CA PRO A 99 -17.81 12.08 1.21
C PRO A 99 -18.60 13.02 2.13
N GLU A 100 -18.62 14.32 1.85
CA GLU A 100 -19.39 15.32 2.59
C GLU A 100 -20.89 15.16 2.34
N GLN A 101 -21.30 15.06 1.08
CA GLN A 101 -22.69 14.83 0.69
C GLN A 101 -23.21 13.51 1.26
N LEU A 102 -22.39 12.46 1.25
CA LEU A 102 -22.73 11.16 1.79
C LEU A 102 -22.98 11.22 3.30
N ILE A 103 -22.13 11.93 4.06
CA ILE A 103 -22.31 12.12 5.51
C ILE A 103 -23.63 12.86 5.80
N TYR A 104 -23.93 13.91 5.04
CA TYR A 104 -25.17 14.66 5.21
C TYR A 104 -26.41 13.82 4.84
N ARG A 105 -26.38 13.11 3.71
CA ARG A 105 -27.46 12.22 3.27
C ARG A 105 -27.66 11.03 4.21
N TYR A 106 -26.59 10.53 4.81
CA TYR A 106 -26.65 9.50 5.84
C TYR A 106 -27.40 10.01 7.06
N PHE A 107 -27.09 11.22 7.52
CA PHE A 107 -27.79 11.86 8.62
C PHE A 107 -29.28 12.05 8.31
N LEU A 108 -29.64 12.51 7.11
CA LEU A 108 -31.05 12.63 6.70
C LEU A 108 -31.82 11.30 6.68
N LYS A 109 -31.16 10.19 6.30
CA LYS A 109 -31.83 8.89 6.19
C LYS A 109 -31.98 8.18 7.52
N PHE A 110 -30.94 8.20 8.35
CA PHE A 110 -30.88 7.39 9.58
C PHE A 110 -31.07 8.23 10.85
N SER A 111 -31.14 9.55 10.75
CA SER A 111 -31.18 10.50 11.88
C SER A 111 -30.05 10.32 12.90
N VAL A 112 -28.99 9.61 12.52
CA VAL A 112 -27.82 9.30 13.35
C VAL A 112 -26.60 9.99 12.77
N LYS A 113 -25.80 10.61 13.65
CA LYS A 113 -24.53 11.23 13.26
C LYS A 113 -23.59 10.18 12.67
N PHE A 114 -23.00 10.48 11.52
CA PHE A 114 -22.04 9.58 10.90
C PHE A 114 -20.83 9.34 11.85
N PRO A 115 -20.42 8.08 12.06
CA PRO A 115 -19.45 7.72 13.10
C PRO A 115 -18.00 8.17 12.81
N ALA A 116 -17.76 8.81 11.67
CA ALA A 116 -16.44 9.27 11.25
C ALA A 116 -16.48 10.68 10.67
N CYS A 117 -15.38 11.41 10.74
CA CYS A 117 -15.25 12.66 10.00
C CYS A 117 -14.94 12.38 8.51
N VAL A 118 -15.17 13.39 7.66
CA VAL A 118 -14.88 13.38 6.21
C VAL A 118 -13.47 12.85 5.93
N LYS A 119 -12.46 13.35 6.66
CA LYS A 119 -11.05 12.94 6.52
C LYS A 119 -10.84 11.44 6.77
N THR A 120 -11.53 10.89 7.77
CA THR A 120 -11.47 9.46 8.10
C THR A 120 -12.16 8.62 7.02
N PHE A 121 -13.27 9.11 6.45
CA PHE A 121 -13.92 8.45 5.32
C PHE A 121 -13.02 8.39 4.07
N TYR A 122 -12.34 9.49 3.73
CA TYR A 122 -11.32 9.48 2.66
C TYR A 122 -10.22 8.44 2.92
N LYS A 123 -9.79 8.28 4.17
CA LYS A 123 -8.82 7.25 4.57
C LYS A 123 -9.38 5.84 4.36
N TRP A 124 -10.65 5.60 4.69
CA TRP A 124 -11.30 4.30 4.48
C TRP A 124 -11.37 3.92 3.01
N VAL A 125 -11.79 4.84 2.14
CA VAL A 125 -11.83 4.60 0.68
C VAL A 125 -10.44 4.31 0.15
N ARG A 126 -9.41 5.08 0.54
CA ARG A 126 -8.02 4.83 0.12
C ARG A 126 -7.47 3.47 0.57
N LEU A 127 -7.87 3.01 1.76
CA LEU A 127 -7.52 1.68 2.27
C LEU A 127 -8.35 0.56 1.63
N GLY A 128 -9.39 0.87 0.85
CA GLY A 128 -10.29 -0.14 0.26
C GLY A 128 -11.26 -0.76 1.25
N LYS A 129 -11.57 -0.07 2.36
CA LYS A 129 -12.58 -0.55 3.31
C LYS A 129 -13.99 -0.49 2.69
N PHE A 130 -14.85 -1.43 3.08
CA PHE A 130 -16.27 -1.48 2.71
C PHE A 130 -16.56 -1.59 1.20
N VAL A 131 -15.58 -2.03 0.40
CA VAL A 131 -15.73 -2.21 -1.07
C VAL A 131 -16.08 -0.88 -1.78
N LEU A 132 -15.46 0.21 -1.34
CA LEU A 132 -15.65 1.55 -1.92
C LEU A 132 -14.63 1.79 -3.05
N LYS A 133 -15.11 2.23 -4.22
CA LYS A 133 -14.26 2.46 -5.40
C LYS A 133 -13.45 3.75 -5.25
N LYS A 134 -12.12 3.64 -5.28
CA LYS A 134 -11.20 4.80 -5.17
C LYS A 134 -11.33 5.79 -6.33
N GLU A 135 -11.79 5.30 -7.47
CA GLU A 135 -12.04 6.07 -8.70
C GLU A 135 -13.09 7.16 -8.49
N ASN A 136 -14.04 6.94 -7.58
CA ASN A 136 -15.12 7.90 -7.30
C ASN A 136 -14.68 9.07 -6.41
N LEU A 137 -13.43 9.07 -5.93
CA LEU A 137 -12.87 10.24 -5.25
C LEU A 137 -12.56 11.35 -6.27
N ARG A 138 -12.57 12.61 -5.82
CA ARG A 138 -12.27 13.80 -6.65
C ARG A 138 -11.01 13.65 -7.53
N TYR A 139 -9.96 13.03 -6.99
CA TYR A 139 -8.69 12.80 -7.71
C TYR A 139 -8.55 11.38 -8.26
N ARG A 140 -9.63 10.59 -8.30
CA ARG A 140 -9.68 9.20 -8.75
C ARG A 140 -8.61 8.31 -8.10
N GLY A 141 -8.28 8.59 -6.84
CA GLY A 141 -7.22 7.88 -6.12
C GLY A 141 -5.78 8.26 -6.49
N LYS A 142 -5.56 9.21 -7.42
CA LYS A 142 -4.22 9.71 -7.77
C LYS A 142 -3.56 10.39 -6.56
N LYS A 143 -2.26 10.17 -6.39
CA LYS A 143 -1.44 10.90 -5.41
C LYS A 143 -1.27 12.35 -5.87
N PHE A 144 -1.28 13.29 -4.93
CA PHE A 144 -0.94 14.67 -5.23
C PHE A 144 0.50 14.77 -5.75
N LYS A 145 0.74 15.68 -6.70
CA LYS A 145 2.10 16.00 -7.13
C LYS A 145 2.86 16.58 -5.93
N THR A 146 4.04 16.03 -5.63
CA THR A 146 4.96 16.58 -4.64
C THR A 146 5.55 17.89 -5.15
N LYS A 147 5.87 18.84 -4.25
CA LYS A 147 6.35 20.20 -4.58
C LYS A 147 7.60 20.23 -5.48
N GLY A 148 8.35 19.15 -5.60
CA GLY A 148 9.54 19.04 -6.47
C GLY A 148 9.27 18.55 -7.89
N LYS A 149 8.03 18.23 -8.28
CA LYS A 149 7.73 17.88 -9.68
C LYS A 149 7.65 19.17 -10.49
N LYS A 150 8.50 19.31 -11.52
CA LYS A 150 8.43 20.43 -12.49
C LYS A 150 6.99 20.54 -13.00
N ASP A 151 6.37 21.72 -12.85
CA ASP A 151 5.04 21.97 -13.39
C ASP A 151 5.18 22.10 -14.91
N ASN A 152 4.48 21.23 -15.64
CA ASN A 152 4.45 21.25 -17.10
C ASN A 152 3.17 21.93 -17.62
N ARG A 153 2.35 22.54 -16.74
CA ARG A 153 1.25 23.41 -17.17
C ARG A 153 1.82 24.57 -17.99
N GLY A 154 1.28 24.79 -19.18
CA GLY A 154 1.76 25.81 -20.13
C GLY A 154 2.98 25.39 -20.97
N LYS A 155 3.51 24.17 -20.81
CA LYS A 155 4.55 23.64 -21.69
C LYS A 155 3.90 22.78 -22.78
N LEU A 156 3.84 23.32 -23.99
CA LEU A 156 3.46 22.57 -25.19
C LEU A 156 4.55 21.55 -25.48
N THR A 157 4.23 20.26 -25.47
CA THR A 157 5.20 19.18 -25.74
C THR A 157 5.45 18.98 -27.24
N ASP A 158 4.49 19.39 -28.06
CA ASP A 158 4.43 19.05 -29.49
C ASP A 158 4.53 20.32 -30.34
N PHE A 159 5.56 21.14 -30.12
CA PHE A 159 5.83 22.27 -31.02
C PHE A 159 6.75 21.81 -32.16
N LYS A 160 6.29 21.96 -33.40
CA LYS A 160 7.20 22.02 -34.56
C LYS A 160 7.64 23.48 -34.70
N SER A 161 8.95 23.73 -34.79
CA SER A 161 9.43 25.06 -35.17
C SER A 161 8.89 25.41 -36.55
N ILE A 162 8.68 26.70 -36.83
CA ILE A 162 8.25 27.17 -38.16
C ILE A 162 9.20 26.64 -39.25
N TRP A 163 10.49 26.55 -38.91
CA TRP A 163 11.55 26.00 -39.73
C TRP A 163 11.41 24.50 -40.07
N ASN A 164 10.66 23.74 -39.26
CA ASN A 164 10.43 22.30 -39.44
C ASN A 164 9.13 21.99 -40.20
N ILE A 165 8.44 23.00 -40.75
CA ILE A 165 7.25 22.81 -41.59
C ILE A 165 7.72 22.46 -43.01
N GLU A 166 7.37 21.28 -43.51
CA GLU A 166 7.79 20.79 -44.84
C GLU A 166 7.19 21.59 -46.00
N ASN A 167 6.06 22.26 -45.79
CA ASN A 167 5.45 23.15 -46.77
C ASN A 167 6.19 24.49 -46.84
N LYS A 168 7.22 24.58 -47.69
CA LYS A 168 7.87 25.83 -48.12
C LYS A 168 7.08 26.59 -49.20
N VAL A 169 5.77 26.39 -49.28
CA VAL A 169 4.91 27.19 -50.17
C VAL A 169 4.61 28.48 -49.44
N SER A 170 5.09 29.60 -49.99
CA SER A 170 4.96 30.95 -49.46
C SER A 170 3.53 31.48 -49.53
N ASN A 171 2.58 30.79 -48.91
CA ASN A 171 1.26 31.37 -48.64
C ASN A 171 1.37 32.22 -47.37
N VAL A 172 2.07 33.35 -47.50
CA VAL A 172 2.14 34.44 -46.51
C VAL A 172 0.80 35.21 -46.49
N GLY A 173 -0.32 34.48 -46.49
CA GLY A 173 -1.68 35.02 -46.58
C GLY A 173 -2.54 34.73 -45.36
N TRP A 174 -2.00 34.05 -44.35
CA TRP A 174 -2.73 33.61 -43.15
C TRP A 174 -2.16 34.20 -41.85
N PHE A 175 -1.29 35.20 -41.93
CA PHE A 175 -0.90 35.96 -40.75
C PHE A 175 -2.07 36.90 -40.38
N GLU A 176 -2.86 36.50 -39.39
CA GLU A 176 -3.70 37.46 -38.66
C GLU A 176 -2.78 38.48 -37.99
N MET A 177 -2.93 39.74 -38.37
CA MET A 177 -2.21 40.86 -37.77
C MET A 177 -2.97 41.32 -36.53
N ASP A 178 -2.42 41.06 -35.35
CA ASP A 178 -2.98 41.57 -34.11
C ASP A 178 -2.75 43.09 -34.03
N THR A 179 -3.83 43.87 -34.14
CA THR A 179 -3.80 45.31 -33.89
C THR A 179 -4.03 45.58 -32.41
N VAL A 180 -3.03 46.16 -31.74
CA VAL A 180 -3.18 46.63 -30.37
C VAL A 180 -3.52 48.12 -30.40
N ILE A 181 -4.64 48.49 -29.78
CA ILE A 181 -5.05 49.89 -29.63
C ILE A 181 -4.69 50.33 -28.21
N GLY A 182 -3.76 51.30 -28.11
CA GLY A 182 -3.38 51.90 -26.84
C GLY A 182 -4.46 52.81 -26.26
N LYS A 183 -4.37 53.12 -24.97
CA LYS A 183 -5.33 53.98 -24.24
C LYS A 183 -5.53 55.37 -24.88
N TYR A 184 -4.54 55.87 -25.61
CA TYR A 184 -4.58 57.15 -26.34
C TYR A 184 -4.99 57.02 -27.81
N ARG A 185 -5.63 55.90 -28.21
CA ARG A 185 -6.02 55.59 -29.60
C ARG A 185 -4.88 55.54 -30.62
N GLN A 186 -3.65 55.41 -30.14
CA GLN A 186 -2.51 55.07 -30.99
C GLN A 186 -2.57 53.58 -31.29
N SER A 187 -2.67 53.22 -32.56
CA SER A 187 -2.58 51.84 -33.02
C SER A 187 -1.15 51.52 -33.41
N SER A 188 -0.71 50.32 -33.05
CA SER A 188 0.54 49.75 -33.53
C SER A 188 0.28 48.33 -34.02
N ASN A 189 0.89 48.01 -35.16
CA ASN A 189 0.82 46.68 -35.74
C ASN A 189 2.00 45.88 -35.22
N LEU A 190 1.72 44.78 -34.52
CA LEU A 190 2.76 43.88 -34.05
C LEU A 190 3.00 42.83 -35.13
N VAL A 191 4.20 42.83 -35.67
CA VAL A 191 4.67 41.77 -36.57
C VAL A 191 5.73 40.97 -35.82
N LEU A 192 5.54 39.66 -35.74
CA LEU A 192 6.55 38.75 -35.21
C LEU A 192 7.68 38.62 -36.23
N VAL A 193 8.86 39.13 -35.89
CA VAL A 193 10.12 38.90 -36.62
C VAL A 193 10.80 37.65 -36.08
#